data_AF-A0AAW5V1L7-F1
#
_entry.id   AF-A0AAW5V1L7-F1
#
_cell.length_a   1.000
_cell.length_b   1.000
_cell.length_c   1.000
_cell.angle_alpha   90.00
_cell.angle_beta   90.00
_cell.angle_gamma   90.00
#
_symmetry.space_group_name_H-M   'P 1'
#
loop_
_entity.id
_entity.type
_entity.pdbx_description
1 polymer ?
#
loop_
_entity_poly.entity_id
_entity_poly.type
_entity_poly.pdbx_seq_one_letter_code
_entity_poly.pdbx_strand_id
1 'polypeptide(L)'
;MKRFFGILMMVIAMMTVTTNVCAQAPNQKQRLSREQLAEKQAQYISRNLGLDEKTNAKFIETYTDYQKEVWALGPRPHHKKGEMKTDAQTEQEIKQRFEMSEKILNIRQKYYKKYSQFLSQQQIQRVYELERQMMKRFAQRGFRKGMGKNGRPGPRMWRPAQQK
;
A
#
# COMPACT_ATOMS: atom_id res chain seq x y z
N MET A 1 18.28 -18.17 65.30
CA MET A 1 18.53 -18.45 63.87
C MET A 1 18.35 -19.94 63.57
N LYS A 2 17.12 -20.39 63.30
CA LYS A 2 16.83 -21.77 62.83
C LYS A 2 15.46 -21.92 62.17
N ARG A 3 14.54 -20.95 62.35
CA ARG A 3 13.23 -20.92 61.68
C ARG A 3 13.14 -19.99 60.46
N PHE A 4 14.07 -19.04 60.32
CA PHE A 4 14.11 -18.13 59.16
C PHE A 4 14.88 -18.72 57.95
N PHE A 5 15.85 -19.60 58.17
CA PHE A 5 16.57 -20.29 57.08
C PHE A 5 15.69 -21.29 56.31
N GLY A 6 14.69 -21.89 56.96
CA GLY A 6 13.75 -22.81 56.33
C GLY A 6 12.73 -22.13 55.41
N ILE A 7 12.34 -20.89 55.73
CA ILE A 7 11.38 -20.12 54.92
C ILE A 7 12.08 -19.51 53.69
N LEU A 8 13.37 -19.13 53.81
CA LEU A 8 14.16 -18.63 52.69
C LEU A 8 14.51 -19.74 51.66
N MET A 9 14.69 -20.99 52.11
CA MET A 9 14.93 -22.15 51.21
C MET A 9 13.67 -22.66 50.51
N MET A 10 12.46 -22.34 51.00
CA MET A 10 11.20 -22.80 50.38
C MET A 10 10.73 -21.90 49.23
N VAL A 11 11.22 -20.66 49.14
CA VAL A 11 10.89 -19.70 48.07
C VAL A 11 11.77 -19.87 46.83
N ILE A 12 12.93 -20.54 46.95
CA ILE A 12 13.87 -20.78 45.84
C ILE A 12 13.49 -22.02 45.00
N ALA A 13 12.59 -22.88 45.51
CA ALA A 13 12.21 -24.14 44.85
C ALA A 13 10.99 -24.06 43.90
N MET A 14 10.35 -22.89 43.74
CA MET A 14 9.22 -22.67 42.82
C MET A 14 9.63 -21.90 41.54
N MET A 15 10.90 -22.00 41.12
CA MET A 15 11.41 -21.30 39.93
C MET A 15 11.94 -22.21 38.82
N THR A 16 11.51 -23.48 38.73
CA THR A 16 11.91 -24.37 37.63
C THR A 16 10.85 -25.39 37.25
N VAL A 17 9.79 -24.99 36.56
CA VAL A 17 9.10 -25.88 35.60
C VAL A 17 8.60 -25.08 34.39
N THR A 18 9.14 -25.46 33.23
CA THR A 18 8.64 -25.31 31.85
C THR A 18 8.76 -23.97 31.12
N THR A 19 9.90 -23.87 30.44
CA THR A 19 10.03 -23.37 29.07
C THR A 19 8.87 -23.80 28.16
N ASN A 20 8.17 -22.84 27.57
CA ASN A 20 7.76 -22.79 26.15
C ASN A 20 6.80 -21.60 25.93
N VAL A 21 7.33 -20.38 25.96
CA VAL A 21 6.67 -19.27 25.24
C VAL A 21 7.23 -19.33 23.83
N CYS A 22 6.35 -19.67 22.89
CA CYS A 22 6.62 -19.83 21.48
C CYS A 22 7.67 -18.84 20.95
N ALA A 23 8.70 -19.37 20.29
CA ALA A 23 9.49 -18.64 19.32
C ALA A 23 8.58 -18.16 18.19
N GLN A 24 7.84 -17.07 18.41
CA GLN A 24 7.31 -16.23 17.36
C GLN A 24 8.46 -15.29 16.99
N ALA A 25 9.35 -15.75 16.12
CA ALA A 25 10.11 -14.82 15.30
C ALA A 25 9.09 -13.80 14.75
N PRO A 26 9.26 -12.49 14.95
CA PRO A 26 8.36 -11.52 14.38
C PRO A 26 8.60 -11.56 12.87
N ASN A 27 7.86 -12.43 12.18
CA ASN A 27 7.64 -12.34 10.75
C ASN A 27 6.66 -11.19 10.47
N GLN A 28 6.84 -10.09 11.20
CA GLN A 28 6.14 -8.83 11.06
C GLN A 28 6.90 -8.09 9.98
N LYS A 29 6.67 -8.50 8.72
CA LYS A 29 6.86 -7.58 7.60
C LYS A 29 5.91 -6.42 7.87
N GLN A 30 6.39 -5.42 8.61
CA GLN A 30 5.66 -4.24 8.97
C GLN A 30 5.13 -3.66 7.66
N ARG A 31 3.81 -3.68 7.50
CA ARG A 31 3.17 -3.12 6.32
C ARG A 31 3.53 -1.64 6.34
N LEU A 32 4.33 -1.20 5.35
CA LEU A 32 4.69 0.20 5.19
C LEU A 32 3.40 1.03 5.21
N SER A 33 3.42 2.15 5.94
CA SER A 33 2.31 3.09 5.90
C SER A 33 2.16 3.63 4.47
N ARG A 34 0.97 4.12 4.12
CA ARG A 34 0.76 4.69 2.78
C ARG A 34 1.73 5.85 2.54
N GLU A 35 1.88 6.73 3.52
CA GLU A 35 2.81 7.86 3.47
C GLU A 35 4.26 7.42 3.25
N GLN A 36 4.74 6.44 4.02
CA GLN A 36 6.09 5.88 3.82
C GLN A 36 6.27 5.29 2.41
N LEU A 37 5.22 4.67 1.85
CA LEU A 37 5.26 4.19 0.48
C LEU A 37 5.38 5.34 -0.52
N ALA A 38 4.58 6.41 -0.38
CA ALA A 38 4.69 7.59 -1.25
C ALA A 38 6.07 8.25 -1.14
N GLU A 39 6.61 8.39 0.07
CA GLU A 39 7.96 8.92 0.27
C GLU A 39 9.01 8.06 -0.44
N LYS A 40 8.92 6.73 -0.35
CA LYS A 40 9.84 5.82 -1.07
C LYS A 40 9.68 5.93 -2.58
N GLN A 41 8.46 6.11 -3.08
CA GLN A 41 8.21 6.34 -4.50
C GLN A 41 8.82 7.67 -4.95
N ALA A 42 8.61 8.74 -4.18
CA ALA A 42 9.16 10.05 -4.46
C ALA A 42 10.69 10.04 -4.45
N GLN A 43 11.30 9.40 -3.44
CA GLN A 43 12.75 9.21 -3.36
C GLN A 43 13.31 8.44 -4.56
N TYR A 44 12.60 7.40 -5.02
CA TYR A 44 13.00 6.67 -6.22
C TYR A 44 12.95 7.58 -7.46
N ILE A 45 11.87 8.33 -7.64
CA ILE A 45 11.68 9.22 -8.79
C ILE A 45 12.73 10.34 -8.77
N SER A 46 12.93 11.01 -7.64
CA SER A 46 13.88 12.12 -7.53
C SER A 46 15.32 11.69 -7.81
N ARG A 47 15.72 10.50 -7.33
CA ARG A 47 17.02 9.91 -7.66
C ARG A 47 17.18 9.64 -9.16
N ASN A 48 16.13 9.12 -9.82
CA ASN A 48 16.16 8.87 -11.26
C ASN A 48 16.16 10.16 -12.10
N LEU A 49 15.69 11.27 -11.52
CA LEU A 49 15.70 12.59 -12.14
C LEU A 49 17.01 13.36 -11.91
N GLY A 50 17.85 12.91 -10.96
CA GLY A 50 19.09 13.60 -10.60
C GLY A 50 18.86 14.99 -9.99
N LEU A 51 17.80 15.15 -9.18
CA LEU A 51 17.48 16.44 -8.55
C LEU A 51 18.52 16.81 -7.47
N ASP A 52 18.83 18.10 -7.36
CA ASP A 52 19.61 18.64 -6.25
C ASP A 52 18.84 18.52 -4.91
N GLU A 53 19.55 18.68 -3.78
CA GLU A 53 18.98 18.46 -2.45
C GLU A 53 17.75 19.33 -2.17
N LYS A 54 17.77 20.60 -2.57
CA LYS A 54 16.67 21.54 -2.32
C LYS A 54 15.46 21.20 -3.18
N THR A 55 15.67 20.89 -4.45
CA THR A 55 14.59 20.49 -5.38
C THR A 55 14.03 19.11 -5.02
N ASN A 56 14.88 18.19 -4.55
CA ASN A 56 14.48 16.87 -4.07
C ASN A 56 13.55 16.96 -2.85
N ALA A 57 13.87 17.78 -1.85
CA ALA A 57 13.02 17.97 -0.68
C ALA A 57 11.62 18.49 -1.09
N LYS A 58 11.57 19.54 -1.92
CA LYS A 58 10.31 20.08 -2.47
C LYS A 58 9.53 19.05 -3.28
N PHE A 59 10.22 18.25 -4.08
CA PHE A 59 9.60 17.20 -4.87
C PHE A 59 8.97 16.12 -3.98
N ILE A 60 9.69 15.64 -2.96
CA ILE A 60 9.19 14.61 -2.04
C ILE A 60 7.95 15.09 -1.30
N GLU A 61 7.97 16.32 -0.78
CA GLU A 61 6.83 16.95 -0.13
C GLU A 61 5.63 17.05 -1.08
N THR A 62 5.84 17.68 -2.25
CA THR A 62 4.78 17.89 -3.26
C THR A 62 4.19 16.56 -3.76
N TYR A 63 5.02 15.54 -3.96
CA TYR A 63 4.59 14.21 -4.39
C TYR A 63 3.78 13.49 -3.32
N THR A 64 4.19 13.62 -2.06
CA THR A 64 3.49 13.01 -0.94
C THR A 64 2.10 13.62 -0.76
N ASP A 65 1.97 14.96 -0.89
CA ASP A 65 0.68 15.64 -0.86
C ASP A 65 -0.22 15.25 -2.03
N TYR A 66 0.34 15.12 -3.24
CA TYR A 66 -0.39 14.61 -4.40
C TYR A 66 -0.98 13.22 -4.12
N GLN A 67 -0.16 12.32 -3.60
CA GLN A 67 -0.59 10.96 -3.27
C GLN A 67 -1.66 10.97 -2.17
N LYS A 68 -1.52 11.79 -1.13
CA LYS A 68 -2.53 11.95 -0.07
C LYS A 68 -3.89 12.37 -0.63
N GLU A 69 -3.92 13.39 -1.48
CA GLU A 69 -5.18 13.85 -2.11
C GLU A 69 -5.79 12.76 -3.01
N VAL A 70 -4.98 12.04 -3.78
CA VAL A 70 -5.46 10.93 -4.61
C VAL A 70 -6.05 9.81 -3.75
N TRP A 71 -5.44 9.48 -2.62
CA TRP A 71 -5.93 8.40 -1.75
C TRP A 71 -7.14 8.81 -0.91
N ALA A 72 -7.30 10.10 -0.62
CA ALA A 72 -8.47 10.65 0.05
C ALA A 72 -9.75 10.47 -0.80
N LEU A 73 -9.62 10.36 -2.13
CA LEU A 73 -10.74 10.00 -3.01
C LEU A 73 -11.24 8.56 -2.78
N GLY A 74 -10.45 7.71 -2.12
CA GLY A 74 -10.80 6.32 -1.84
C GLY A 74 -10.57 5.37 -3.02
N PRO A 75 -10.83 4.06 -2.82
CA PRO A 75 -10.68 3.07 -3.86
C PRO A 75 -11.69 3.28 -4.97
N ARG A 76 -11.25 3.11 -6.23
CA ARG A 76 -12.18 3.10 -7.38
C ARG A 76 -13.17 1.94 -7.21
N PRO A 77 -14.47 2.13 -7.49
CA PRO A 77 -15.46 1.06 -7.43
C PRO A 77 -14.99 -0.18 -8.21
N HIS A 78 -14.86 -1.31 -7.52
CA HIS A 78 -14.44 -2.56 -8.14
C HIS A 78 -15.66 -3.31 -8.67
N HIS A 79 -15.67 -3.60 -9.97
CA HIS A 79 -16.73 -4.44 -10.54
C HIS A 79 -16.39 -5.91 -10.32
N LYS A 80 -17.27 -6.65 -9.63
CA LYS A 80 -17.14 -8.10 -9.52
C LYS A 80 -17.54 -8.73 -10.85
N LYS A 81 -16.61 -9.46 -11.45
CA LYS A 81 -16.83 -10.14 -12.74
C LYS A 81 -17.99 -11.14 -12.60
N GLY A 82 -19.06 -10.95 -13.38
CA GLY A 82 -20.24 -11.83 -13.42
C GLY A 82 -21.47 -11.34 -12.66
N GLU A 83 -21.42 -10.14 -12.07
CA GLU A 83 -22.59 -9.52 -11.43
C GLU A 83 -23.46 -8.82 -12.49
N MET A 84 -24.66 -9.38 -12.74
CA MET A 84 -25.70 -8.75 -13.57
C MET A 84 -26.34 -7.61 -12.77
N LYS A 85 -26.22 -6.38 -13.26
CA LYS A 85 -26.83 -5.19 -12.66
C LYS A 85 -27.97 -4.71 -13.54
N THR A 86 -28.93 -4.02 -12.92
CA THR A 86 -29.96 -3.30 -13.68
C THR A 86 -29.33 -2.16 -14.49
N ASP A 87 -30.01 -1.71 -15.55
CA ASP A 87 -29.54 -0.59 -16.36
C ASP A 87 -29.34 0.68 -15.52
N ALA A 88 -30.26 0.98 -14.60
CA ALA A 88 -30.17 2.13 -13.71
C ALA A 88 -28.93 2.07 -12.78
N GLN A 89 -28.63 0.89 -12.21
CA GLN A 89 -27.42 0.70 -11.40
C GLN A 89 -26.14 0.85 -12.24
N THR A 90 -26.17 0.33 -13.47
CA THR A 90 -25.05 0.46 -14.41
C THR A 90 -24.82 1.91 -14.78
N GLU A 91 -25.88 2.68 -15.07
CA GLU A 91 -25.81 4.11 -15.35
C GLU A 91 -25.22 4.90 -14.16
N GLN A 92 -25.70 4.64 -12.95
CA GLN A 92 -25.18 5.28 -11.73
C GLN A 92 -23.69 5.02 -11.55
N GLU A 93 -23.22 3.78 -11.76
CA GLU A 93 -21.81 3.44 -11.68
C GLU A 93 -20.97 4.11 -12.76
N ILE A 94 -21.49 4.22 -13.97
CA ILE A 94 -20.84 4.95 -15.06
C ILE A 94 -20.68 6.42 -14.69
N LYS A 95 -21.74 7.07 -14.17
CA LYS A 95 -21.68 8.47 -13.71
C LYS A 95 -20.65 8.67 -12.60
N GLN A 96 -20.66 7.82 -11.58
CA GLN A 96 -19.65 7.85 -10.50
C GLN A 96 -18.22 7.67 -11.02
N ARG A 97 -18.02 6.87 -12.06
CA ARG A 97 -16.69 6.71 -12.69
C ARG A 97 -16.24 7.97 -13.41
N PHE A 98 -17.15 8.72 -14.01
CA PHE A 98 -16.82 10.01 -14.64
C PHE A 98 -16.44 11.04 -13.59
N GLU A 99 -17.26 11.21 -12.54
CA GLU A 99 -16.97 12.13 -11.43
C GLU A 99 -15.62 11.82 -10.77
N MET A 100 -15.33 10.54 -10.52
CA MET A 100 -14.04 10.13 -9.96
C MET A 100 -12.87 10.46 -10.91
N SER A 101 -13.06 10.25 -12.22
CA SER A 101 -12.03 10.55 -13.23
C SER A 101 -11.77 12.05 -13.31
N GLU A 102 -12.81 12.88 -13.23
CA GLU A 102 -12.72 14.33 -13.19
C GLU A 102 -11.97 14.81 -11.95
N LYS A 103 -12.29 14.30 -10.75
CA LYS A 103 -11.56 14.62 -9.51
C LYS A 103 -10.08 14.28 -9.61
N ILE A 104 -9.74 13.11 -10.15
CA ILE A 104 -8.34 12.71 -10.38
C ILE A 104 -7.66 13.66 -11.38
N LEU A 105 -8.34 14.04 -12.47
CA LEU A 105 -7.81 14.96 -13.46
C LEU A 105 -7.52 16.34 -12.85
N ASN A 106 -8.45 16.85 -12.03
CA ASN A 106 -8.29 18.13 -11.32
C ASN A 106 -7.08 18.10 -10.38
N ILE A 107 -6.89 17.02 -9.62
CA ILE A 107 -5.70 16.84 -8.78
C ILE A 107 -4.44 16.81 -9.65
N ARG A 108 -4.42 16.06 -10.75
CA ARG A 108 -3.25 16.00 -11.65
C ARG A 108 -2.89 17.36 -12.23
N GLN A 109 -3.89 18.13 -12.69
CA GLN A 109 -3.68 19.49 -13.19
C GLN A 109 -3.16 20.43 -12.10
N LYS A 110 -3.72 20.34 -10.87
CA LYS A 110 -3.25 21.11 -9.71
C LYS A 110 -1.77 20.84 -9.41
N TYR A 111 -1.38 19.57 -9.35
CA TYR A 111 0.01 19.21 -9.02
C TYR A 111 0.98 19.40 -10.18
N TYR A 112 0.53 19.32 -11.44
CA TYR A 112 1.30 19.76 -12.59
C TYR A 112 1.74 21.22 -12.44
N LYS A 113 0.81 22.12 -12.08
CA LYS A 113 1.12 23.54 -11.85
C LYS A 113 2.12 23.75 -10.71
N LYS A 114 2.03 22.94 -9.64
CA LYS A 114 3.02 22.97 -8.54
C LYS A 114 4.39 22.50 -9.03
N TYR A 115 4.47 21.37 -9.72
CA TYR A 115 5.73 20.85 -10.27
C TYR A 115 6.39 21.82 -11.24
N SER A 116 5.62 22.50 -12.11
CA SER A 116 6.16 23.46 -13.08
C SER A 116 6.84 24.68 -12.45
N GLN A 117 6.68 24.90 -11.15
CA GLN A 117 7.38 25.98 -10.43
C GLN A 117 8.85 25.63 -10.13
N PHE A 118 9.23 24.35 -10.16
CA PHE A 118 10.57 23.90 -9.76
C PHE A 118 11.15 22.75 -10.58
N LEU A 119 10.39 22.17 -11.52
CA LEU A 119 10.84 21.17 -12.47
C LEU A 119 10.67 21.66 -13.90
N SER A 120 11.58 21.24 -14.78
CA SER A 120 11.43 21.44 -16.22
C SER A 120 10.32 20.55 -16.79
N GLN A 121 9.77 20.93 -17.94
CA GLN A 121 8.71 20.15 -18.60
C GLN A 121 9.18 18.71 -18.94
N GLN A 122 10.45 18.55 -19.31
CA GLN A 122 11.05 17.23 -19.56
C GLN A 122 11.16 16.40 -18.28
N GLN A 123 11.53 17.01 -17.16
CA GLN A 123 11.56 16.31 -15.86
C GLN A 123 10.15 15.88 -15.45
N ILE A 124 9.13 16.72 -15.63
CA ILE A 124 7.73 16.37 -15.34
C ILE A 124 7.24 15.22 -16.22
N GLN A 125 7.53 15.26 -17.52
CA GLN A 125 7.23 14.14 -18.40
C GLN A 125 7.89 12.85 -17.89
N ARG A 126 9.14 12.93 -17.46
CA ARG A 126 9.88 11.79 -16.92
C ARG A 126 9.28 11.26 -15.61
N VAL A 127 8.75 12.12 -14.74
CA VAL A 127 7.97 11.69 -13.55
C VAL A 127 6.83 10.76 -13.99
N TYR A 128 6.01 11.18 -14.95
CA TYR A 128 4.85 10.40 -15.40
C TYR A 128 5.24 9.07 -16.05
N GLU A 129 6.36 9.00 -16.75
CA GLU A 129 6.90 7.76 -17.29
C GLU A 129 7.30 6.79 -16.18
N LEU A 130 8.04 7.29 -15.18
CA LEU A 130 8.51 6.49 -14.06
C LEU A 130 7.34 5.96 -13.22
N GLU A 131 6.32 6.79 -12.95
CA GLU A 131 5.09 6.36 -12.29
C GLU A 131 4.38 5.25 -13.07
N ARG A 132 4.23 5.43 -14.39
CA ARG A 132 3.56 4.45 -15.26
C ARG A 132 4.32 3.12 -15.29
N GLN A 133 5.64 3.16 -15.38
CA GLN A 133 6.48 1.97 -15.32
C GLN A 133 6.35 1.26 -13.97
N MET A 134 6.31 2.01 -12.87
CA MET A 134 6.12 1.47 -11.53
C MET A 134 4.76 0.75 -11.41
N MET A 135 3.69 1.39 -11.88
CA MET A 135 2.34 0.81 -11.88
C MET A 135 2.26 -0.45 -12.75
N LYS A 136 2.89 -0.46 -13.93
CA LYS A 136 2.98 -1.66 -14.79
C LYS A 136 3.67 -2.82 -14.05
N ARG A 137 4.78 -2.56 -13.36
CA ARG A 137 5.50 -3.57 -12.57
C ARG A 137 4.65 -4.12 -11.43
N PHE A 138 3.90 -3.26 -10.71
CA PHE A 138 3.00 -3.71 -9.66
C PHE A 138 1.86 -4.58 -10.20
N ALA A 139 1.25 -4.21 -11.33
CA ALA A 139 0.20 -5.00 -11.96
C ALA A 139 0.71 -6.39 -12.41
N GLN A 140 1.89 -6.45 -13.06
CA GLN A 140 2.50 -7.72 -13.48
C GLN A 140 2.87 -8.61 -12.28
N ARG A 141 3.36 -8.03 -11.19
CA ARG A 141 3.71 -8.78 -9.97
C ARG A 141 2.46 -9.30 -9.25
N GLY A 142 1.36 -8.55 -9.26
CA GLY A 142 0.06 -9.01 -8.79
C GLY A 142 -0.47 -10.19 -9.61
N PHE A 143 -0.35 -10.12 -10.94
CA PHE A 143 -0.73 -11.20 -11.84
C PHE A 143 0.09 -12.49 -11.59
N ARG A 144 1.42 -12.38 -11.45
CA ARG A 144 2.31 -13.52 -11.15
C ARG A 144 2.06 -14.15 -9.78
N LYS A 145 1.65 -13.37 -8.77
CA LYS A 145 1.34 -13.90 -7.43
C LYS A 145 0.02 -14.68 -7.38
N GLY A 146 -0.89 -14.44 -8.33
CA GLY A 146 -2.14 -15.20 -8.51
C GLY A 146 -1.97 -16.48 -9.35
N MET A 147 -0.85 -16.61 -10.07
CA MET A 147 -0.46 -17.84 -10.75
C MET A 147 0.35 -18.70 -9.79
N GLY A 148 -0.05 -19.96 -9.57
CA GLY A 148 0.78 -20.92 -8.84
C GLY A 148 2.11 -21.18 -9.55
N LYS A 149 3.01 -21.95 -8.93
CA LYS A 149 4.36 -22.28 -9.46
C LYS A 149 4.39 -22.79 -10.92
N ASN A 150 3.24 -23.16 -11.51
CA ASN A 150 3.12 -23.74 -12.85
C ASN A 150 2.31 -22.86 -13.83
N GLY A 151 2.14 -21.55 -13.58
CA GLY A 151 1.47 -20.64 -14.53
C GLY A 151 -0.05 -20.86 -14.68
N ARG A 152 -0.64 -21.80 -13.93
CA ARG A 152 -2.09 -22.03 -13.89
C ARG A 152 -2.72 -21.18 -12.78
N PRO A 153 -3.93 -20.62 -12.99
CA PRO A 153 -4.68 -19.98 -11.92
C PRO A 153 -4.85 -20.98 -10.77
N GLY A 154 -4.46 -20.60 -9.55
CA GLY A 154 -4.66 -21.46 -8.38
C GLY A 154 -6.15 -21.78 -8.19
N PRO A 155 -6.51 -22.99 -7.71
CA PRO A 155 -7.91 -23.36 -7.52
C PRO A 155 -8.58 -22.34 -6.59
N ARG A 156 -9.60 -21.67 -7.12
CA ARG A 156 -10.43 -20.73 -6.37
C ARG A 156 -11.21 -21.57 -5.35
N MET A 157 -10.82 -21.52 -4.08
CA MET A 157 -11.47 -22.25 -2.99
C MET A 157 -12.91 -21.75 -2.86
N TRP A 158 -13.85 -22.46 -3.48
CA TRP A 158 -15.28 -22.24 -3.30
C TRP A 158 -15.65 -22.60 -1.86
N ARG A 159 -15.96 -21.59 -1.03
CA ARG A 159 -16.69 -21.84 0.21
C ARG A 159 -18.17 -22.02 -0.16
N PRO A 160 -18.80 -23.16 0.14
CA PRO A 160 -20.23 -23.30 -0.07
C PRO A 160 -20.97 -22.29 0.81
N ALA A 161 -21.94 -21.61 0.21
CA ALA A 161 -22.84 -20.71 0.93
C ALA A 161 -23.65 -21.54 1.93
N GLN A 162 -23.57 -21.22 3.22
CA GLN A 162 -24.55 -21.72 4.18
C GLN A 162 -25.88 -21.02 3.88
N GLN A 163 -26.88 -21.80 3.48
CA GLN A 163 -28.28 -21.39 3.44
C GLN A 163 -28.73 -21.02 4.87
N LYS A 164 -29.38 -19.87 5.00
CA LYS A 164 -30.34 -19.56 6.05
C LYS A 164 -31.66 -19.25 5.37
#